data_AF-A0AAV2LJ63-F1
#
_entry.id   AF-A0AAV2LJ63-F1
#
_cell.length_a   1.000
_cell.length_b   1.000
_cell.length_c   1.000
_cell.angle_alpha   90.00
_cell.angle_beta   90.00
_cell.angle_gamma   90.00
#
_symmetry.space_group_name_H-M   'P 1'
#
loop_
_entity.id
_entity.type
_entity.pdbx_description
1 polymer ?
#
loop_
_entity_poly.entity_id
_entity_poly.type
_entity_poly.pdbx_seq_one_letter_code
_entity_poly.pdbx_strand_id
1 'polypeptide(L)'
;MGMGCIVRRTYSVRGPLSLWHVDTNHKLIRFNIVLFGAVDGYSRKVMCLQASNNNRASTAFSSFKQATEQHGDIQEPDIDWDVAADYTPDADGVVVVPEFNCPLDDEAYTRLKLYLDENRANTRTRELYLLCRECVHMGQ
;
A
#
# COMPACT_ATOMS: atom_id res chain seq x y z
N MET A 1 -30.14 2.93 -18.82
CA MET A 1 -28.87 3.37 -18.22
C MET A 1 -28.02 2.14 -18.00
N GLY A 2 -26.90 1.99 -18.71
CA GLY A 2 -26.01 0.83 -18.56
C GLY A 2 -25.03 1.06 -17.42
N MET A 3 -25.06 0.19 -16.41
CA MET A 3 -24.02 0.14 -15.39
C MET A 3 -22.70 -0.26 -16.06
N GLY A 4 -21.75 0.66 -16.13
CA GLY A 4 -20.42 0.40 -16.68
C GLY A 4 -19.70 -0.65 -15.84
N CYS A 5 -19.75 -1.91 -16.27
CA CYS A 5 -18.89 -2.95 -15.74
C CYS A 5 -17.47 -2.69 -16.25
N ILE A 6 -16.56 -2.30 -15.36
CA ILE A 6 -15.14 -2.22 -15.69
C ILE A 6 -14.63 -3.66 -15.83
N VAL A 7 -14.50 -4.13 -17.06
CA VAL A 7 -13.81 -5.38 -17.36
C VAL A 7 -12.33 -5.16 -17.03
N ARG A 8 -11.83 -5.80 -15.98
CA ARG A 8 -10.39 -5.76 -15.66
C ARG A 8 -9.62 -6.41 -16.80
N ARG A 9 -8.63 -5.70 -17.34
CA ARG A 9 -7.71 -6.28 -18.33
C ARG A 9 -7.04 -7.51 -17.72
N THR A 10 -7.12 -8.63 -18.42
CA THR A 10 -6.30 -9.80 -18.09
C THR A 10 -4.94 -9.56 -18.70
N TYR A 11 -3.93 -9.37 -17.86
CA TYR A 11 -2.54 -9.30 -18.27
C TYR A 11 -1.75 -10.40 -17.56
N SER A 12 -0.73 -10.91 -18.24
CA SER A 12 0.25 -11.83 -17.68
C SER A 12 1.62 -11.19 -17.80
N VAL A 13 2.45 -11.35 -16.78
CA VAL A 13 3.82 -10.83 -16.77
C VAL A 13 4.80 -12.01 -16.85
N ARG A 14 6.06 -11.74 -17.21
CA ARG A 14 7.05 -12.79 -17.56
C ARG A 14 7.40 -13.75 -16.41
N GLY A 15 7.30 -13.29 -15.16
CA GLY A 15 7.66 -14.09 -13.99
C GLY A 15 7.59 -13.27 -12.70
N PRO A 16 7.90 -13.88 -11.53
CA PRO A 16 8.04 -13.14 -10.28
C PRO A 16 9.05 -12.00 -10.40
N LEU A 17 8.80 -10.88 -9.71
CA LEU A 17 9.64 -9.68 -9.70
C LEU A 17 9.74 -8.95 -11.05
N SER A 18 8.92 -9.30 -12.05
CA SER A 18 8.91 -8.54 -13.31
C SER A 18 8.03 -7.30 -13.26
N LEU A 19 7.03 -7.23 -12.36
CA LEU A 19 6.14 -6.07 -12.23
C LEU A 19 5.53 -6.06 -10.84
N TRP A 20 5.55 -4.93 -10.14
CA TRP A 20 4.79 -4.75 -8.90
C TRP A 20 3.60 -3.80 -9.14
N HIS A 21 2.43 -4.18 -8.65
CA HIS A 21 1.29 -3.27 -8.53
C HIS A 21 1.39 -2.56 -7.21
N VAL A 22 1.64 -1.25 -7.29
CA VAL A 22 1.71 -0.36 -6.14
C VAL A 22 0.41 0.43 -6.03
N ASP A 23 -0.14 0.52 -4.83
CA ASP A 23 -1.35 1.30 -4.55
C ASP A 23 -1.31 1.89 -3.14
N THR A 24 -2.01 3.01 -2.96
CA THR A 24 -2.18 3.66 -1.67
C THR A 24 -3.66 3.65 -1.29
N ASN A 25 -4.01 2.86 -0.27
CA ASN A 25 -5.39 2.68 0.16
C ASN A 25 -5.76 3.69 1.24
N HIS A 26 -6.74 4.54 0.90
CA HIS A 26 -7.25 5.63 1.73
C HIS A 26 -8.58 5.31 2.44
N LYS A 27 -9.01 4.04 2.52
CA LYS A 27 -10.28 3.70 3.20
C LYS A 27 -10.29 4.09 4.67
N LEU A 28 -9.12 4.13 5.31
CA LEU A 28 -8.93 4.51 6.70
C LEU A 28 -8.46 5.96 6.86
N ILE A 29 -8.61 6.78 5.82
CA ILE A 29 -8.22 8.19 5.85
C ILE A 29 -9.09 9.07 6.74
N ARG A 30 -10.09 8.52 7.42
CA ARG A 30 -10.83 9.16 8.52
C ARG A 30 -10.28 8.79 9.91
N PHE A 31 -9.26 7.93 9.96
CA PHE A 31 -8.46 7.55 11.16
C PHE A 31 -6.97 7.95 11.07
N ASN A 32 -6.61 8.66 10.00
CA ASN A 32 -5.30 9.18 9.63
C ASN A 32 -4.35 8.01 9.46
N ILE A 33 -4.86 7.02 8.73
CA ILE A 33 -4.16 5.80 8.40
C ILE A 33 -4.24 5.65 6.89
N VAL A 34 -3.07 5.70 6.28
CA VAL A 34 -2.81 5.44 4.87
C VAL A 34 -2.08 4.12 4.77
N LEU A 35 -2.58 3.21 3.94
CA LEU A 35 -1.92 1.92 3.69
C LEU A 35 -1.20 1.95 2.34
N PHE A 36 0.13 1.92 2.37
CA PHE A 36 0.97 1.72 1.19
C PHE A 36 1.12 0.23 0.93
N GLY A 37 0.65 -0.22 -0.23
CA GLY A 37 0.68 -1.62 -0.62
C GLY A 37 1.44 -1.82 -1.92
N ALA A 38 2.21 -2.91 -2.00
CA ALA A 38 2.77 -3.39 -3.26
C ALA A 38 2.57 -4.91 -3.38
N VAL A 39 2.17 -5.38 -4.55
CA VAL A 39 1.92 -6.80 -4.83
C VAL A 39 2.61 -7.21 -6.13
N ASP A 40 3.32 -8.33 -6.11
CA ASP A 40 3.93 -8.91 -7.31
C ASP A 40 2.86 -9.32 -8.34
N GLY A 41 3.01 -8.84 -9.57
CA GLY A 41 2.05 -9.01 -10.65
C GLY A 41 1.92 -10.45 -11.15
N TYR A 42 2.94 -11.28 -10.93
CA TYR A 42 2.95 -12.70 -11.30
C TYR A 42 2.38 -13.59 -10.19
N SER A 43 3.07 -13.62 -9.05
CA SER A 43 2.80 -14.52 -7.93
C SER A 43 1.68 -14.04 -7.00
N ARG A 44 1.29 -12.77 -7.09
CA ARG A 44 0.38 -12.09 -6.15
C ARG A 44 0.90 -12.02 -4.71
N LYS A 45 2.21 -12.24 -4.51
CA LYS A 45 2.87 -12.06 -3.22
C LYS A 45 2.82 -10.59 -2.80
N VAL A 46 2.49 -10.33 -1.54
CA VAL A 46 2.55 -8.98 -0.96
C VAL A 46 4.02 -8.61 -0.72
N MET A 47 4.48 -7.59 -1.42
CA MET A 47 5.86 -7.11 -1.38
C MET A 47 6.02 -5.98 -0.37
N CYS A 48 5.03 -5.11 -0.27
CA CYS A 48 4.98 -4.04 0.73
C CYS A 48 3.57 -3.95 1.32
N LEU A 49 3.50 -3.76 2.64
CA LEU A 49 2.27 -3.38 3.34
C LEU A 49 2.67 -2.55 4.56
N GLN A 50 2.61 -1.22 4.42
CA GLN A 50 2.97 -0.29 5.48
C GLN A 50 1.83 0.68 5.79
N ALA A 51 1.60 0.92 7.08
CA ALA A 51 0.68 1.93 7.55
C ALA A 51 1.42 3.22 7.91
N SER A 52 0.87 4.36 7.51
CA SER A 52 1.40 5.69 7.78
C SER A 52 0.28 6.63 8.23
N ASN A 53 0.65 7.68 8.95
CA ASN A 53 -0.24 8.76 9.37
C ASN A 53 -0.24 9.97 8.44
N ASN A 54 0.21 9.78 7.20
CA ASN A 54 0.24 10.78 6.14
C ASN A 54 0.37 10.06 4.79
N ASN A 55 0.03 10.72 3.66
CA ASN A 55 0.29 10.17 2.31
C ASN A 55 1.48 10.79 1.59
N ARG A 56 2.43 11.40 2.30
CA ARG A 56 3.54 12.10 1.65
C ARG A 56 4.26 11.16 0.68
N ALA A 57 4.59 11.69 -0.50
CA ALA A 57 5.34 10.95 -1.50
C ALA A 57 6.66 10.40 -0.94
N SER A 58 7.31 11.14 -0.03
CA SER A 58 8.52 10.68 0.65
C SER A 58 8.29 9.45 1.53
N THR A 59 7.14 9.34 2.19
CA THR A 59 6.80 8.15 3.00
C THR A 59 6.50 6.97 2.09
N ALA A 60 5.71 7.16 1.03
CA ALA A 60 5.45 6.14 0.02
C ALA A 60 6.77 5.62 -0.59
N PHE A 61 7.65 6.52 -1.03
CA PHE A 61 8.96 6.19 -1.58
C PHE A 61 9.81 5.37 -0.60
N SER A 62 9.87 5.80 0.66
CA SER A 62 10.64 5.09 1.70
C SER A 62 10.10 3.67 1.94
N SER A 63 8.76 3.52 1.97
CA SER A 63 8.09 2.23 2.11
C SER A 63 8.41 1.27 0.96
N PHE A 64 8.40 1.75 -0.29
CA PHE A 64 8.69 0.91 -1.45
C PHE A 64 10.17 0.62 -1.61
N LYS A 65 11.05 1.59 -1.35
CA LYS A 65 12.50 1.38 -1.34
C LYS A 65 12.92 0.31 -0.33
N GLN A 66 12.38 0.35 0.88
CA GLN A 66 12.67 -0.70 1.88
C GLN A 66 12.18 -2.08 1.40
N ALA A 67 11.05 -2.14 0.68
CA ALA A 67 10.54 -3.40 0.15
C ALA A 67 11.41 -3.96 -0.98
N THR A 68 12.00 -3.12 -1.85
CA THR A 68 12.94 -3.59 -2.89
C THR A 68 14.23 -4.13 -2.27
N GLU A 69 14.74 -3.48 -1.21
CA GLU A 69 15.89 -3.98 -0.44
C GLU A 69 15.62 -5.36 0.20
N GLN A 70 14.38 -5.66 0.62
CA GLN A 70 13.99 -6.95 1.22
C GLN A 70 13.76 -8.08 0.20
N HIS A 71 13.31 -7.75 -1.02
CA HIS A 71 12.80 -8.74 -1.97
C HIS A 71 13.59 -8.83 -3.27
N GLY A 72 14.58 -7.96 -3.47
CA GLY A 72 15.32 -7.81 -4.71
C GLY A 72 14.63 -6.82 -5.65
N ASP A 73 15.42 -6.19 -6.52
CA ASP A 73 14.92 -5.21 -7.49
C ASP A 73 14.02 -5.87 -8.56
N ILE A 74 13.07 -5.07 -9.04
CA ILE A 74 12.26 -5.41 -10.21
C ILE A 74 13.22 -5.57 -11.38
N GLN A 75 13.30 -6.78 -11.94
CA GLN A 75 14.15 -7.06 -13.09
C GLN A 75 13.43 -6.62 -14.38
N GLU A 76 13.32 -5.31 -14.58
CA GLU A 76 12.94 -4.75 -15.87
C GLU A 76 14.13 -3.98 -16.47
N PRO A 77 14.90 -4.61 -17.38
CA PRO A 77 16.09 -4.00 -17.97
C PRO A 77 15.80 -2.82 -18.92
N ASP A 78 14.52 -2.52 -19.19
CA ASP A 78 14.10 -1.60 -20.26
C ASP A 78 13.31 -0.38 -19.75
N ILE A 79 13.10 -0.23 -18.43
CA ILE A 79 12.47 0.97 -17.85
C ILE A 79 13.53 1.83 -17.19
N ASP A 80 13.75 3.00 -17.79
CA ASP A 80 14.54 4.07 -17.20
C ASP A 80 13.75 4.69 -16.04
N TRP A 81 14.00 4.21 -14.82
CA TRP A 81 13.36 4.71 -13.60
C TRP A 81 13.72 6.17 -13.30
N ASP A 82 14.83 6.70 -13.83
CA ASP A 82 15.19 8.11 -13.66
C ASP A 82 14.20 9.00 -14.43
N VAL A 83 13.74 8.56 -15.61
CA VAL A 83 12.70 9.26 -16.40
C VAL A 83 11.30 9.09 -15.79
N ALA A 84 11.00 7.95 -15.18
CA ALA A 84 9.69 7.71 -14.54
C ALA A 84 9.53 8.45 -13.19
N ALA A 85 10.65 8.81 -12.55
CA ALA A 85 10.69 9.53 -11.28
C ALA A 85 10.72 11.07 -11.45
N ASP A 86 10.85 11.59 -12.67
CA ASP A 86 10.76 13.02 -12.97
C ASP A 86 9.32 13.52 -12.72
N TYR A 87 9.08 13.90 -11.47
CA TYR A 87 7.83 14.43 -10.97
C TYR A 87 7.71 15.90 -11.38
N THR A 88 6.85 16.24 -12.34
CA THR A 88 6.45 17.64 -12.56
C THR A 88 5.43 18.04 -11.48
N PRO A 89 5.62 19.18 -10.77
CA PRO A 89 4.73 19.61 -9.69
C PRO A 89 3.29 19.90 -10.11
N ASP A 90 3.05 19.96 -11.43
CA ASP A 90 1.85 20.51 -12.05
C ASP A 90 0.78 19.44 -12.34
N ALA A 91 0.99 18.19 -11.90
CA ALA A 91 0.02 17.12 -12.09
C ALA A 91 -1.18 17.30 -11.13
N ASP A 92 -2.29 17.79 -11.69
CA ASP A 92 -3.63 17.84 -11.08
C ASP A 92 -4.11 16.45 -10.64
N GLY A 93 -3.67 16.01 -9.46
CA GLY A 93 -4.01 14.68 -8.93
C GLY A 93 -3.53 14.41 -7.50
N VAL A 94 -3.02 15.41 -6.79
CA VAL A 94 -2.57 15.23 -5.40
C VAL A 94 -3.78 14.94 -4.52
N VAL A 95 -3.89 13.70 -4.04
CA VAL A 95 -4.86 13.37 -3.00
C VAL A 95 -4.47 14.16 -1.75
N VAL A 96 -5.31 15.14 -1.38
CA VAL A 96 -5.19 15.85 -0.11
C VAL A 96 -5.64 14.90 0.99
N VAL A 97 -4.71 14.48 1.83
CA VAL A 97 -5.00 13.68 3.02
C VAL A 97 -5.29 14.61 4.19
N PRO A 98 -6.50 14.54 4.79
CA PRO A 98 -6.81 15.32 5.97
C PRO A 98 -5.87 14.91 7.12
N GLU A 99 -5.20 15.89 7.72
CA GLU A 99 -4.38 15.67 8.92
C GLU A 99 -5.28 15.70 10.16
N PHE A 100 -5.32 14.59 10.88
CA PHE A 100 -5.98 14.53 12.20
C PHE A 100 -5.31 13.44 13.04
N ASN A 101 -5.53 13.48 14.35
CA ASN A 101 -4.79 12.60 15.25
C ASN A 101 -5.29 11.15 15.11
N CYS A 102 -4.34 10.20 15.08
CA CYS A 102 -4.64 8.78 15.13
C CYS A 102 -5.43 8.48 16.41
N PRO A 103 -6.59 7.80 16.33
CA PRO A 103 -7.41 7.50 17.51
C PRO A 103 -6.83 6.37 18.36
N LEU A 104 -5.84 5.63 17.85
CA LEU A 104 -5.15 4.58 18.60
C LEU A 104 -4.03 5.19 19.44
N ASP A 105 -3.94 4.75 20.69
CA ASP A 105 -2.75 5.00 21.52
C ASP A 105 -1.52 4.22 21.03
N ASP A 106 -0.35 4.55 21.57
CA ASP A 106 0.93 3.99 21.13
C ASP A 106 1.01 2.46 21.32
N GLU A 107 0.33 1.93 22.34
CA GLU A 107 0.33 0.50 22.64
C GLU A 107 -0.54 -0.28 21.62
N ALA A 108 -1.74 0.22 21.34
CA ALA A 108 -2.64 -0.35 20.33
C ALA A 108 -2.03 -0.27 18.93
N TYR A 109 -1.35 0.83 18.61
CA TYR A 109 -0.64 1.00 17.34
C TYR A 109 0.53 0.02 17.20
N THR A 110 1.29 -0.20 18.27
CA THR A 110 2.41 -1.16 18.29
C THR A 110 1.91 -2.60 18.13
N ARG A 111 0.82 -2.97 18.81
CA ARG A 111 0.17 -4.28 18.65
C ARG A 111 -0.31 -4.50 17.22
N LEU A 112 -0.92 -3.48 16.60
CA LEU A 112 -1.36 -3.54 15.21
C LEU A 112 -0.18 -3.82 14.26
N LYS A 113 0.97 -3.15 14.46
CA LYS A 113 2.17 -3.37 13.66
C LYS A 113 2.72 -4.80 13.79
N LEU A 114 2.91 -5.29 15.02
CA LEU A 114 3.41 -6.64 15.28
C LEU A 114 2.52 -7.71 14.63
N TYR A 115 1.21 -7.55 14.75
CA TYR A 115 0.26 -8.53 14.22
C TYR A 115 0.21 -8.52 12.68
N LEU A 116 0.37 -7.35 12.05
CA LEU A 116 0.51 -7.25 10.58
C LEU A 116 1.78 -7.95 10.09
N ASP A 117 2.89 -7.81 10.81
CA ASP A 117 4.14 -8.49 10.49
C ASP A 117 4.02 -10.02 10.66
N GLU A 118 3.40 -10.49 11.74
CA GLU A 118 3.16 -11.91 12.01
C GLU A 118 2.24 -12.56 10.96
N ASN A 119 1.23 -11.84 10.48
CA ASN A 119 0.21 -12.36 9.56
C ASN A 119 0.47 -12.02 8.09
N ARG A 120 1.61 -11.37 7.79
CA ARG A 120 2.04 -10.93 6.46
C ARG A 120 2.04 -12.06 5.42
N ALA A 121 2.21 -13.30 5.86
CA ALA A 121 2.31 -14.47 5.00
C ALA A 121 1.02 -15.30 4.85
N ASN A 122 0.03 -15.19 5.75
CA ASN A 122 -0.96 -16.27 5.91
C ASN A 122 -2.45 -15.88 6.01
N THR A 123 -2.80 -14.59 5.91
CA THR A 123 -4.19 -14.14 6.12
C THR A 123 -4.81 -13.48 4.88
N ARG A 124 -6.06 -13.84 4.54
CA ARG A 124 -6.81 -13.21 3.45
C ARG A 124 -7.03 -11.72 3.78
N THR A 125 -6.75 -10.83 2.82
CA THR A 125 -6.82 -9.36 2.95
C THR A 125 -8.11 -8.82 3.59
N ARG A 126 -9.22 -9.54 3.44
CA ARG A 126 -10.53 -9.18 4.03
C ARG A 126 -10.55 -9.32 5.56
N GLU A 127 -9.89 -10.31 6.12
CA GLU A 127 -9.87 -10.54 7.58
C GLU A 127 -8.98 -9.52 8.28
N LEU A 128 -7.83 -9.19 7.69
CA LEU A 128 -6.98 -8.07 8.13
C LEU A 128 -7.77 -6.75 8.16
N TYR A 129 -8.59 -6.47 7.14
CA TYR A 129 -9.42 -5.26 7.11
C TYR A 129 -10.50 -5.22 8.20
N LEU A 130 -11.15 -6.34 8.49
CA LEU A 130 -12.18 -6.43 9.54
C LEU A 130 -11.56 -6.30 10.94
N LEU A 131 -10.38 -6.87 11.16
CA LEU A 131 -9.67 -6.80 12.45
C LEU A 131 -9.10 -5.40 12.71
N CYS A 132 -8.52 -4.74 11.70
CA CYS A 132 -8.13 -3.32 11.83
C CYS A 132 -9.33 -2.45 12.24
N ARG A 133 -10.53 -2.76 11.73
CA ARG A 133 -11.76 -2.07 12.11
C ARG A 133 -12.17 -2.36 13.56
N GLU A 134 -12.02 -3.59 14.04
CA GLU A 134 -12.32 -3.96 15.43
C GLU A 134 -11.38 -3.29 16.43
N CYS A 135 -10.07 -3.25 16.16
CA CYS A 135 -9.10 -2.54 17.00
C CYS A 135 -9.42 -1.04 17.13
N VAL A 136 -9.88 -0.42 16.04
CA VAL A 136 -10.30 1.00 16.03
C VAL A 136 -11.62 1.22 16.78
N HIS A 137 -12.48 0.21 16.90
CA HIS A 137 -13.73 0.30 17.67
C HIS A 137 -13.56 0.02 19.17
N MET A 138 -12.58 -0.80 19.56
CA MET A 138 -12.30 -1.09 20.97
C MET A 138 -11.41 -0.05 21.67
N GLY A 139 -10.76 0.84 20.91
CA GLY A 139 -9.98 1.97 21.44
C GLY A 139 -10.80 3.25 21.71
N GLN A 140 -12.13 3.17 21.73
CA GLN A 140 -13.03 4.26 22.14
C GLN A 140 -13.48 4.12 23.59
#